data_AF-A0A4Y7KXS8-F1
#
_entry.id   AF-A0A4Y7KXS8-F1
#
_cell.length_a   1.000
_cell.length_b   1.000
_cell.length_c   1.000
_cell.angle_alpha   90.00
_cell.angle_beta   90.00
_cell.angle_gamma   90.00
#
_symmetry.space_group_name_H-M   'P 1'
#
loop_
_entity.id
_entity.type
_entity.pdbx_description
1 polymer ?
#
loop_
_entity_poly.entity_id
_entity_poly.type
_entity_poly.pdbx_seq_one_letter_code
_entity_poly.pdbx_strand_id
1 'polypeptide(L)'
;MGETATKIGVSSLMSYCDDLVKVLQNKKDINNLMQCSDSVKLLRSSCDGDFSEIQNSLEVYQKKIDECQQRITDAKSEIVSDADDKINDLEQQRVSIVEREMNLKKADKDEFREQRKLSMYASVTNIIPNMDTGTKISGRILFREMSYRIYPLLYD
;
A
#
# COMPACT_ATOMS: atom_id res chain seq x y z
N MET A 1 -25.17 -45.95 -7.57
CA MET A 1 -25.78 -46.55 -8.79
C MET A 1 -24.78 -47.61 -9.24
N GLY A 2 -24.97 -48.90 -8.97
CA GLY A 2 -26.05 -49.77 -9.45
C GLY A 2 -25.43 -50.73 -10.48
N GLU A 3 -24.55 -51.63 -10.01
CA GLU A 3 -23.84 -52.58 -10.88
C GLU A 3 -24.83 -53.59 -11.48
N THR A 4 -25.03 -53.53 -12.79
CA THR A 4 -25.67 -54.60 -13.54
C THR A 4 -24.63 -55.67 -13.84
N ALA A 5 -24.57 -56.70 -12.99
CA ALA A 5 -23.84 -57.93 -13.31
C ALA A 5 -24.50 -58.59 -14.53
N THR A 6 -23.99 -58.29 -15.72
CA THR A 6 -24.39 -58.95 -16.96
C THR A 6 -23.94 -60.41 -16.91
N LYS A 7 -24.89 -61.29 -16.62
CA LYS A 7 -24.66 -62.74 -16.53
C LYS A 7 -24.41 -63.26 -17.96
N ILE A 8 -23.13 -63.40 -18.34
CA ILE A 8 -22.74 -63.92 -19.65
C ILE A 8 -23.24 -65.36 -19.78
N GLY A 9 -23.98 -65.65 -20.85
CA GLY A 9 -24.46 -67.00 -21.15
C GLY A 9 -23.30 -67.94 -21.48
N VAL A 10 -23.40 -69.20 -21.06
CA VAL A 10 -22.34 -70.22 -21.23
C VAL A 10 -21.93 -70.38 -22.69
N SER A 11 -22.89 -70.29 -23.63
CA SER A 11 -22.61 -70.35 -25.08
C SER A 11 -21.72 -69.20 -25.55
N SER A 12 -21.99 -67.98 -25.10
CA SER A 12 -21.18 -66.80 -25.42
C SER A 12 -19.78 -66.93 -24.81
N LEU A 13 -19.68 -67.41 -23.56
CA LEU A 13 -18.40 -67.68 -22.91
C LEU A 13 -17.57 -68.71 -23.71
N MET A 14 -18.19 -69.82 -24.14
CA MET A 14 -17.54 -70.84 -24.96
C MET A 14 -17.04 -70.27 -26.29
N SER A 15 -17.86 -69.45 -26.97
CA SER A 15 -17.45 -68.76 -28.19
C SER A 15 -16.23 -67.84 -27.97
N TYR A 16 -16.21 -67.05 -26.89
CA TYR A 16 -15.06 -66.20 -26.57
C TYR A 16 -13.80 -67.03 -26.26
N CYS A 17 -13.95 -68.18 -25.60
CA CYS A 17 -12.82 -69.08 -25.36
C CYS A 17 -12.26 -69.65 -26.67
N ASP A 18 -13.13 -70.06 -27.60
CA ASP A 18 -12.70 -70.55 -28.93
C ASP A 18 -11.97 -69.48 -29.73
N ASP A 19 -12.45 -68.23 -29.70
CA ASP A 19 -11.79 -67.10 -30.34
C ASP A 19 -10.41 -66.83 -29.71
N LEU A 20 -10.31 -66.90 -28.37
CA LEU A 20 -9.05 -66.71 -27.66
C LEU A 20 -8.03 -67.82 -27.98
N VAL A 21 -8.49 -69.08 -28.06
CA VAL A 21 -7.65 -70.22 -28.46
C VAL A 21 -7.15 -70.04 -29.90
N LYS A 22 -7.99 -69.55 -30.82
CA LYS A 22 -7.57 -69.23 -32.20
C LYS A 22 -6.55 -68.09 -32.26
N VAL A 23 -6.72 -67.04 -31.45
CA VAL A 23 -5.81 -65.88 -31.43
C VAL A 23 -4.47 -66.20 -30.78
N LEU A 24 -4.44 -67.09 -29.79
CA LEU A 24 -3.22 -67.49 -29.06
C LEU A 24 -2.70 -68.87 -29.48
N GLN A 25 -3.01 -69.29 -30.70
CA GLN A 25 -2.77 -70.66 -31.17
C GLN A 25 -1.28 -71.02 -31.26
N ASN A 26 -0.40 -70.03 -31.49
CA ASN A 26 1.04 -70.27 -31.61
C ASN A 26 1.82 -69.69 -30.43
N LYS A 27 2.94 -70.36 -30.11
CA LYS A 27 3.90 -69.89 -29.08
C LYS A 27 4.41 -68.47 -29.33
N LYS A 28 4.53 -68.06 -30.60
CA LYS A 28 4.94 -66.70 -30.99
C LYS A 28 3.96 -65.65 -30.48
N ASP A 29 2.66 -65.92 -30.57
CA ASP A 29 1.61 -64.98 -30.17
C ASP A 29 1.59 -64.79 -28.65
N ILE A 30 1.80 -65.88 -27.90
CA ILE A 30 1.97 -65.85 -26.44
C ILE A 30 3.21 -65.04 -26.05
N ASN A 31 4.34 -65.24 -26.74
CA ASN A 31 5.57 -64.46 -26.49
C ASN A 31 5.38 -62.97 -26.78
N ASN A 32 4.70 -62.62 -27.89
CA ASN A 32 4.39 -61.25 -28.24
C ASN A 32 3.49 -60.59 -27.17
N LEU A 33 2.49 -61.31 -26.67
CA LEU A 33 1.61 -60.82 -25.61
C LEU A 33 2.37 -60.59 -24.30
N MET A 34 3.29 -61.50 -23.94
CA MET A 34 4.15 -61.35 -22.77
C MET A 34 5.07 -60.13 -22.91
N GLN A 35 5.71 -59.96 -24.06
CA GLN A 35 6.53 -58.79 -24.36
C GLN A 35 5.72 -57.48 -24.30
N CYS A 36 4.51 -57.49 -24.84
CA CYS A 36 3.58 -56.35 -24.77
C CYS A 36 3.21 -56.03 -23.31
N SER A 37 2.92 -57.04 -22.50
CA SER A 37 2.64 -56.88 -21.07
C SER A 37 3.81 -56.22 -20.33
N ASP A 38 5.04 -56.66 -20.57
CA ASP A 38 6.22 -56.09 -19.93
C ASP A 38 6.50 -54.67 -20.42
N SER A 39 6.28 -54.41 -21.71
CA SER A 39 6.40 -53.06 -22.29
C SER A 39 5.40 -52.09 -21.63
N VAL A 40 4.16 -52.52 -21.41
CA VAL A 40 3.14 -51.72 -20.71
C VAL A 40 3.52 -51.47 -19.25
N LYS A 41 4.11 -52.45 -18.55
CA LYS A 41 4.58 -52.24 -17.17
C LYS A 41 5.71 -51.21 -17.11
N LEU A 42 6.68 -51.30 -18.03
CA LEU A 42 7.79 -50.34 -18.10
C LEU A 42 7.29 -48.92 -18.40
N LEU A 43 6.40 -48.78 -19.39
CA LEU A 43 5.73 -47.52 -19.71
C LEU A 43 5.00 -46.96 -18.50
N ARG A 44 4.24 -47.80 -17.79
CA ARG A 44 3.52 -47.39 -16.58
C ARG A 44 4.49 -46.85 -15.52
N SER A 45 5.55 -47.58 -15.20
CA SER A 45 6.55 -47.12 -14.23
C SER A 45 7.25 -45.83 -14.66
N SER A 46 7.47 -45.64 -15.97
CA SER A 46 8.01 -44.38 -16.51
C SER A 46 7.03 -43.23 -16.30
N CYS A 47 5.76 -43.41 -16.68
CA CYS A 47 4.72 -42.40 -16.52
C CYS A 47 4.48 -42.05 -15.04
N ASP A 48 4.53 -43.03 -14.15
CA ASP A 48 4.41 -42.80 -12.70
C ASP A 48 5.58 -41.94 -12.18
N GLY A 49 6.80 -42.19 -12.71
CA GLY A 49 7.98 -41.37 -12.45
C GLY A 49 7.81 -39.92 -12.93
N ASP A 50 7.47 -39.75 -14.21
CA ASP A 50 7.26 -38.43 -14.83
C ASP A 50 6.16 -37.65 -14.09
N PHE A 51 5.06 -38.31 -13.74
CA PHE A 51 3.97 -37.71 -12.97
C PHE A 51 4.43 -37.21 -11.62
N SER A 52 5.22 -38.02 -10.89
CA SER A 52 5.76 -37.63 -9.58
C SER A 52 6.71 -36.44 -9.68
N GLU A 53 7.54 -36.37 -10.72
CA GLU A 53 8.45 -35.25 -10.95
C GLU A 53 7.70 -33.94 -11.26
N ILE A 54 6.68 -34.02 -12.11
CA ILE A 54 5.82 -32.88 -12.43
C ILE A 54 5.06 -32.42 -11.19
N GLN A 55 4.51 -33.35 -10.41
CA GLN A 55 3.80 -33.04 -9.18
C GLN A 55 4.70 -32.33 -8.16
N ASN A 56 5.92 -32.83 -7.94
CA ASN A 56 6.91 -32.19 -7.07
C ASN A 56 7.28 -30.79 -7.55
N SER A 57 7.50 -30.64 -8.87
CA SER A 57 7.82 -29.34 -9.46
C SER A 57 6.69 -28.33 -9.28
N LEU A 58 5.45 -28.77 -9.45
CA LEU A 58 4.26 -27.94 -9.27
C LEU A 58 4.11 -27.48 -7.81
N GLU A 59 4.34 -28.38 -6.85
CA GLU A 59 4.33 -28.04 -5.42
C GLU A 59 5.42 -27.00 -5.07
N VAL A 60 6.63 -27.15 -5.63
CA VAL A 60 7.72 -26.18 -5.46
C VAL A 60 7.35 -24.81 -6.02
N TYR A 61 6.76 -24.76 -7.23
CA TYR A 61 6.33 -23.48 -7.81
C TYR A 61 5.19 -22.84 -7.03
N GLN A 62 4.22 -23.63 -6.54
CA GLN A 62 3.15 -23.13 -5.68
C GLN A 62 3.72 -22.48 -4.42
N LYS A 63 4.65 -23.15 -3.74
CA LYS A 63 5.32 -22.60 -2.57
C LYS A 63 6.05 -21.28 -2.87
N LYS A 64 6.75 -21.19 -4.00
CA LYS A 64 7.42 -19.94 -4.42
C LYS A 64 6.43 -18.81 -4.71
N ILE A 65 5.26 -19.13 -5.27
CA ILE A 65 4.19 -18.15 -5.50
C ILE A 65 3.69 -17.62 -4.16
N ASP A 66 3.42 -18.51 -3.21
CA ASP A 66 2.91 -18.14 -1.88
C ASP A 66 3.93 -17.27 -1.12
N GLU A 67 5.22 -17.65 -1.14
CA GLU A 67 6.31 -16.85 -0.57
C GLU A 67 6.42 -15.46 -1.21
N CYS A 68 6.31 -15.37 -2.54
CA CYS A 68 6.31 -14.08 -3.24
C CYS A 68 5.10 -13.22 -2.88
N GLN A 69 3.91 -13.81 -2.76
CA GLN A 69 2.70 -13.09 -2.36
C GLN A 69 2.85 -12.51 -0.95
N GLN A 70 3.37 -13.31 0.00
CA GLN A 70 3.61 -12.85 1.36
C GLN A 70 4.62 -11.69 1.39
N ARG A 71 5.73 -11.80 0.65
CA ARG A 71 6.71 -10.70 0.56
C ARG A 71 6.12 -9.42 -0.01
N ILE A 72 5.20 -9.53 -0.98
CA ILE A 72 4.50 -8.38 -1.55
C ILE A 72 3.55 -7.76 -0.52
N THR A 73 2.82 -8.56 0.26
CA THR A 73 1.93 -8.03 1.30
C THR A 73 2.72 -7.32 2.40
N ASP A 74 3.83 -7.91 2.84
CA ASP A 74 4.69 -7.35 3.88
C ASP A 74 5.29 -6.01 3.43
N ALA A 75 5.91 -5.99 2.24
CA ALA A 75 6.49 -4.77 1.68
C ALA A 75 5.45 -3.67 1.46
N LYS A 76 4.23 -4.02 1.02
CA LYS A 76 3.13 -3.05 0.90
C LYS A 76 2.74 -2.48 2.25
N SER A 77 2.64 -3.31 3.28
CA SER A 77 2.27 -2.85 4.63
C SER A 77 3.30 -1.88 5.22
N GLU A 78 4.59 -2.17 5.03
CA GLU A 78 5.69 -1.32 5.48
C GLU A 78 5.72 0.05 4.75
N ILE A 79 5.53 0.05 3.43
CA ILE A 79 5.49 1.28 2.63
C ILE A 79 4.28 2.15 3.01
N VAL A 80 3.11 1.52 3.23
CA VAL A 80 1.89 2.24 3.61
C VAL A 80 2.05 2.86 5.00
N SER A 81 2.59 2.14 5.97
CA SER A 81 2.77 2.68 7.32
C SER A 81 3.75 3.86 7.36
N ASP A 82 4.90 3.78 6.67
CA ASP A 82 5.88 4.87 6.64
C ASP A 82 5.34 6.11 5.92
N ALA A 83 4.57 5.91 4.85
CA ALA A 83 3.92 7.01 4.14
C ALA A 83 2.83 7.69 4.98
N ASP A 84 1.99 6.91 5.66
CA ASP A 84 0.88 7.43 6.47
C ASP A 84 1.39 8.25 7.66
N ASP A 85 2.41 7.77 8.38
CA ASP A 85 3.03 8.50 9.49
C ASP A 85 3.58 9.85 9.03
N LYS A 86 4.30 9.84 7.89
CA LYS A 86 4.88 11.07 7.33
C LYS A 86 3.84 12.05 6.81
N ILE A 87 2.74 11.55 6.23
CA ILE A 87 1.61 12.38 5.79
C ILE A 87 0.96 13.05 7.01
N ASN A 88 0.72 12.30 8.09
CA ASN A 88 0.12 12.80 9.30
C ASN A 88 0.99 13.89 9.98
N ASP A 89 2.30 13.66 10.06
CA ASP A 89 3.25 14.66 10.59
C ASP A 89 3.24 15.96 9.77
N LEU A 90 3.21 15.85 8.44
CA LEU A 90 3.15 17.00 7.54
C LEU A 90 1.81 17.74 7.66
N GLU A 91 0.70 17.04 7.83
CA GLU A 91 -0.60 17.67 8.08
C GLU A 91 -0.61 18.44 9.40
N GLN A 92 -0.05 17.86 10.47
CA GLN A 92 0.06 18.54 11.75
C GLN A 92 0.92 19.81 11.66
N GLN A 93 2.04 19.75 10.94
CA GLN A 93 2.88 20.93 10.68
C GLN A 93 2.13 22.00 9.88
N ARG A 94 1.40 21.61 8.82
CA ARG A 94 0.59 22.53 8.02
C ARG A 94 -0.44 23.26 8.87
N VAL A 95 -1.18 22.54 9.72
CA VAL A 95 -2.17 23.14 10.63
C VAL A 95 -1.49 24.15 11.57
N SER A 96 -0.36 23.79 12.16
CA SER A 96 0.40 24.66 13.06
C SER A 96 0.92 25.93 12.37
N ILE A 97 1.34 25.84 11.11
CA ILE A 97 1.79 27.00 10.32
C ILE A 97 0.60 27.93 10.02
N VAL A 98 -0.52 27.37 9.54
CA VAL A 98 -1.72 28.15 9.23
C VAL A 98 -2.24 28.91 10.45
N GLU A 99 -2.23 28.27 11.62
CA GLU A 99 -2.63 28.92 12.87
C GLU A 99 -1.69 30.09 13.23
N ARG A 100 -0.36 29.90 13.10
CA ARG A 100 0.60 30.99 13.31
C ARG A 100 0.39 32.14 12.34
N GLU A 101 0.16 31.87 11.05
CA GLU A 101 -0.10 32.90 10.05
C GLU A 101 -1.36 33.72 10.38
N MET A 102 -2.43 33.06 10.84
CA MET A 102 -3.66 33.73 11.25
C MET A 102 -3.45 34.62 12.47
N ASN A 103 -2.66 34.15 13.44
CA ASN A 103 -2.31 34.93 14.63
C ASN A 103 -1.44 36.15 14.29
N LEU A 104 -0.46 36.01 13.39
CA LEU A 104 0.36 37.13 12.91
C LEU A 104 -0.48 38.19 12.20
N LYS A 105 -1.37 37.77 11.27
CA LYS A 105 -2.28 38.71 10.59
C LYS A 105 -3.18 39.48 11.55
N LYS A 106 -3.57 38.85 12.66
CA LYS A 106 -4.35 39.52 13.71
C LYS A 106 -3.48 40.51 14.49
N ALA A 107 -2.26 40.12 14.87
CA ALA A 107 -1.31 40.98 15.56
C ALA A 107 -0.98 42.23 14.74
N ASP A 108 -0.65 42.08 13.45
CA ASP A 108 -0.36 43.20 12.55
C ASP A 108 -1.54 44.18 12.46
N LYS A 109 -2.76 43.65 12.39
CA LYS A 109 -3.98 44.47 12.33
C LYS A 109 -4.21 45.23 13.64
N ASP A 110 -3.94 44.61 14.77
CA ASP A 110 -4.10 45.22 16.08
C ASP A 110 -3.00 46.28 16.35
N GLU A 111 -1.76 46.03 15.95
CA GLU A 111 -0.66 47.00 16.00
C GLU A 111 -0.97 48.23 15.13
N PHE A 112 -1.42 48.03 13.89
CA PHE A 112 -1.82 49.13 13.01
C PHE A 112 -2.96 49.97 13.57
N ARG A 113 -3.89 49.34 14.32
CA ARG A 113 -4.99 50.04 15.01
C ARG A 113 -4.45 50.91 16.14
N GLU A 114 -3.54 50.40 16.96
CA GLU A 114 -2.93 51.18 18.04
C GLU A 114 -2.07 52.32 17.50
N GLN A 115 -1.29 52.08 16.44
CA GLN A 115 -0.49 53.11 15.78
C GLN A 115 -1.36 54.25 15.24
N ARG A 116 -2.48 53.94 14.57
CA ARG A 116 -3.44 54.96 14.11
C ARG A 116 -4.04 55.77 15.26
N LYS A 117 -4.37 55.11 16.36
CA LYS A 117 -4.91 55.75 17.56
C LYS A 117 -3.90 56.69 18.19
N LEU A 118 -2.65 56.27 18.34
CA LEU A 118 -1.56 57.10 18.85
C LEU A 118 -1.29 58.30 17.94
N SER A 119 -1.24 58.10 16.63
CA SER A 119 -1.05 59.18 15.66
C SER A 119 -2.17 60.23 15.73
N MET A 120 -3.43 59.79 15.88
CA MET A 120 -4.57 60.69 16.06
C MET A 120 -4.44 61.52 17.35
N TYR A 121 -4.05 60.92 18.48
CA TYR A 121 -3.86 61.67 19.72
C TYR A 121 -2.70 62.66 19.61
N ALA A 122 -1.58 62.27 18.99
CA ALA A 122 -0.42 63.14 18.81
C ALA A 122 -0.74 64.37 17.94
N SER A 123 -1.58 64.25 16.91
CA SER A 123 -1.94 65.38 16.03
C SER A 123 -2.85 66.41 16.69
N VAL A 124 -3.74 65.97 17.59
CA VAL A 124 -4.65 66.86 18.33
C VAL A 124 -3.93 67.53 19.50
N THR A 125 -3.09 66.78 20.21
CA THR A 125 -2.48 67.26 21.46
C THR A 125 -1.10 67.88 21.27
N ASN A 126 -0.42 67.59 20.15
CA ASN A 126 0.99 67.92 19.91
C ASN A 126 1.91 67.43 21.06
N ILE A 127 1.61 66.29 21.67
CA ILE A 127 2.41 65.72 22.77
C ILE A 127 2.79 64.28 22.42
N ILE A 128 4.07 63.94 22.57
CA ILE A 128 4.55 62.56 22.58
C ILE A 128 4.79 62.14 24.03
N PRO A 129 3.96 61.24 24.60
CA PRO A 129 4.16 60.76 25.96
C PRO A 129 5.45 59.92 26.06
N ASN A 130 6.13 60.02 27.20
CA ASN A 130 7.27 59.18 27.54
C ASN A 130 6.77 57.97 28.33
N MET A 131 6.96 56.77 27.77
CA MET A 131 6.42 55.52 28.32
C MET A 131 7.37 54.83 29.30
N ASP A 132 8.63 55.28 29.42
CA ASP A 132 9.64 54.64 30.28
C ASP A 132 9.43 54.95 31.78
N THR A 133 8.69 56.03 32.10
CA THR A 133 8.47 56.46 33.49
C THR A 133 7.10 55.99 33.99
N GLY A 134 7.01 54.74 34.45
CA GLY A 134 5.74 54.10 34.86
C GLY A 134 4.95 54.73 36.02
N THR A 135 5.44 55.79 36.66
CA THR A 135 4.78 56.45 37.81
C THR A 135 4.60 57.97 37.69
N LYS A 136 5.23 58.61 36.70
CA LYS A 136 5.14 60.06 36.47
C LYS A 136 4.68 60.33 35.04
N ILE A 137 3.68 61.19 34.88
CA ILE A 137 3.26 61.68 33.57
C ILE A 137 4.38 62.59 33.05
N SER A 138 5.09 62.14 32.02
CA SER A 138 6.13 62.91 31.34
C SER A 138 6.03 62.73 29.83
N GLY A 139 6.55 63.67 29.04
CA GLY A 139 6.43 63.66 27.59
C GLY A 139 7.05 64.90 26.94
N ARG A 140 7.12 64.91 25.61
CA ARG A 140 7.66 66.02 24.80
C ARG A 140 6.54 66.74 24.05
N ILE A 141 6.52 68.07 24.12
CA ILE A 141 5.61 68.90 23.33
C ILE A 141 6.23 69.14 21.94
N LEU A 142 5.45 68.90 20.90
CA LEU A 142 5.82 69.13 19.50
C LEU A 142 5.38 70.53 19.08
N PHE A 143 6.31 71.35 18.62
CA PHE A 143 5.99 72.65 18.02
C PHE A 143 5.71 72.48 16.51
N ARG A 144 4.81 73.31 15.97
CA ARG A 144 4.15 73.17 14.65
C ARG A 144 5.11 72.99 13.46
N GLU A 145 6.35 73.43 13.55
CA GLU A 145 7.37 73.28 12.49
C GLU A 145 7.95 71.86 12.38
N MET A 146 7.78 71.02 13.41
CA MET A 146 8.28 69.63 13.45
C MET A 146 7.22 68.57 13.12
N SER A 147 5.94 68.95 12.95
CA SER A 147 4.84 67.99 12.74
C SER A 147 4.95 67.20 11.43
N TYR A 148 5.59 67.73 10.39
CA TYR A 148 5.76 67.02 9.10
C TYR A 148 6.90 65.99 9.09
N ARG A 149 7.80 66.01 10.09
CA ARG A 149 9.00 65.14 10.13
C ARG A 149 8.83 63.84 10.93
N ILE A 150 7.70 63.65 11.61
CA ILE A 150 7.45 62.47 12.46
C ILE A 150 6.71 61.36 11.69
N TYR A 151 6.02 61.70 10.60
CA TYR A 151 5.31 60.72 9.77
C TYR A 151 6.20 59.58 9.22
N PRO A 152 7.50 59.76 8.93
CA PRO A 152 8.37 58.65 8.54
C PRO A 152 8.97 57.87 9.72
N LEU A 153 9.15 58.48 10.89
CA LEU A 153 9.85 57.86 12.05
C LEU A 153 8.94 56.98 12.93
N LEU A 154 7.65 56.92 12.60
CA LEU A 154 6.70 55.99 13.21
C LEU A 154 6.48 54.73 12.33
N TYR A 155 7.09 54.64 11.14
CA TYR A 155 6.79 53.63 10.10
C TYR A 155 7.96 52.70 9.74
N ASP A 156 9.03 52.66 10.53
CA ASP A 156 10.11 51.66 10.43
C ASP A 156 10.22 50.84 11.72
#